data_AF-A0A1Q6T0A8-F1
#
_entry.id   AF-A0A1Q6T0A8-F1
#
_cell.length_a   1.000
_cell.length_b   1.000
_cell.length_c   1.000
_cell.angle_alpha   90.00
_cell.angle_beta   90.00
_cell.angle_gamma   90.00
#
_symmetry.space_group_name_H-M   'P 1'
#
loop_
_entity.id
_entity.type
_entity.pdbx_description
1 polymer ?
#
loop_
_entity_poly.entity_id
_entity_poly.type
_entity_poly.pdbx_seq_one_letter_code
_entity_poly.pdbx_strand_id
1 'polypeptide(L)'
;MKLPAAQKTVLGLLAAIAAAALCALPFLAVKKDIVYVYAKSPVPDSRETGFIRELKRLGYEVKLNSSSLPAAGTVGLWFRPPEFASQLETSPAAWNFIYNEDYYPFDWRGLKKFPVVLTPYRELYEHYARSNIRTAMFTVGVNTTDFYAPETVFQPGYKVYPLVYYGDNNKSSPLAESLKKQSGNNKPSPLAGSLNAQNSTVQGSVWFMGRFWENGLPQLVPQGTPAEKGRELSRAFIAAVYADPETPAAKMVPSETAEAAAAGALVIMPSNPAVKEIYGDNVIMYEKESDFPGLVDYYLQNPEISRAKIVAAQKITADRLSSAASARRFKEILDWLRQNVEP
;
A
#
# COMPACT_ATOMS: atom_id res chain seq x y z
N MET A 1 -30.97 -31.08 60.06
CA MET A 1 -30.82 -29.64 60.37
C MET A 1 -31.36 -28.82 59.21
N LYS A 2 -32.37 -27.97 59.43
CA LYS A 2 -32.90 -27.05 58.40
C LYS A 2 -32.02 -25.80 58.40
N LEU A 3 -31.41 -25.47 57.26
CA LEU A 3 -30.67 -24.21 57.08
C LEU A 3 -31.62 -23.01 57.34
N PRO A 4 -31.21 -22.01 58.14
CA PRO A 4 -31.93 -20.77 58.36
C PRO A 4 -32.33 -20.09 57.04
N ALA A 5 -33.50 -19.47 57.00
CA ALA A 5 -34.05 -18.85 55.79
C ALA A 5 -33.09 -17.83 55.14
N ALA A 6 -32.29 -17.12 55.93
CA ALA A 6 -31.27 -16.20 55.44
C ALA A 6 -30.16 -16.91 54.64
N GLN A 7 -29.68 -18.07 55.08
CA GLN A 7 -28.65 -18.84 54.37
C GLN A 7 -29.16 -19.43 53.06
N LYS A 8 -30.43 -19.84 52.98
CA LYS A 8 -31.04 -20.30 51.72
C LYS A 8 -31.15 -19.19 50.68
N THR A 9 -31.44 -17.97 51.14
CA THR A 9 -31.57 -16.80 50.28
C THR A 9 -30.21 -16.40 49.68
N VAL A 10 -29.15 -16.42 50.50
CA VAL A 10 -27.78 -16.14 50.05
C VAL A 10 -27.26 -17.23 49.11
N LEU A 11 -27.52 -18.51 49.41
CA LEU A 11 -27.13 -19.62 48.53
C LEU A 11 -27.87 -19.56 47.17
N GLY A 12 -29.15 -19.21 47.18
CA GLY A 12 -29.95 -19.03 45.97
C GLY A 12 -29.44 -17.87 45.11
N LEU A 13 -29.03 -16.76 45.73
CA LEU A 13 -28.45 -15.62 45.04
C LEU A 13 -27.09 -15.97 44.42
N LEU A 14 -26.22 -16.67 45.15
CA LEU A 14 -24.93 -17.13 44.64
C LEU A 14 -25.07 -18.14 43.50
N ALA A 15 -26.04 -19.05 43.59
CA ALA A 15 -26.35 -19.99 42.51
C ALA A 15 -26.89 -19.27 41.26
N ALA A 16 -27.72 -18.23 41.43
CA ALA A 16 -28.22 -17.42 40.33
C ALA A 16 -27.12 -16.60 39.65
N ILE A 17 -26.19 -16.02 40.43
CA ILE A 17 -25.03 -15.29 39.90
C ILE A 17 -24.08 -16.25 39.16
N ALA A 18 -23.82 -17.44 39.71
CA ALA A 18 -22.99 -18.46 39.06
C ALA A 18 -23.64 -18.94 37.75
N ALA A 19 -24.96 -19.17 37.74
CA ALA A 19 -25.70 -19.54 36.54
C ALA A 19 -25.70 -18.43 35.49
N ALA A 20 -25.87 -17.16 35.89
CA ALA A 20 -25.78 -16.02 34.99
C ALA A 20 -24.37 -15.84 34.41
N ALA A 21 -23.32 -16.04 35.21
CA ALA A 21 -21.93 -16.02 34.75
C ALA A 21 -21.66 -17.16 33.76
N LEU A 22 -22.15 -18.38 34.03
CA LEU A 22 -22.04 -19.53 33.13
C LEU A 22 -22.82 -19.34 31.81
N CYS A 23 -23.98 -18.67 31.84
CA CYS A 23 -24.74 -18.32 30.65
C CYS A 23 -24.09 -17.20 29.82
N ALA A 24 -23.28 -16.34 30.45
CA ALA A 24 -22.54 -15.27 29.78
C ALA A 24 -21.18 -15.70 29.20
N LEU A 25 -20.61 -16.83 29.66
CA LEU A 25 -19.35 -17.38 29.15
C LEU A 25 -19.30 -17.61 27.62
N PRO A 26 -20.34 -18.14 26.93
CA PRO A 26 -20.32 -18.27 25.47
C PRO A 26 -20.38 -16.92 24.73
N PHE A 27 -20.80 -15.84 25.39
CA PHE A 27 -20.79 -14.48 24.82
C PHE A 27 -19.48 -13.72 25.08
N LEU A 28 -18.62 -14.22 25.98
CA LEU A 28 -17.33 -13.61 26.30
C LEU A 28 -16.16 -14.17 25.47
N ALA A 29 -16.32 -15.36 24.88
CA ALA A 29 -15.36 -15.91 23.94
C ALA A 29 -15.70 -15.48 22.51
N VAL A 30 -15.44 -14.21 22.17
CA VAL A 30 -15.39 -13.80 20.76
C VAL A 30 -14.30 -14.64 20.10
N LYS A 31 -14.68 -15.67 19.33
CA LYS A 31 -13.75 -16.48 18.55
C LYS A 31 -13.06 -15.53 17.56
N LYS A 32 -11.83 -15.14 17.87
CA LYS A 32 -11.04 -14.28 16.98
C LYS A 32 -10.80 -15.04 15.69
N ASP A 33 -11.13 -14.42 14.56
CA ASP A 33 -10.77 -14.96 13.26
C ASP A 33 -9.24 -14.94 13.14
N ILE A 34 -8.65 -16.12 12.92
CA ILE A 34 -7.21 -16.28 12.76
C ILE A 34 -6.87 -16.21 11.28
N VAL A 35 -5.96 -15.30 10.94
CA VAL A 35 -5.37 -15.19 9.60
C VAL A 35 -3.89 -15.51 9.69
N TYR A 36 -3.48 -16.57 8.99
CA TYR A 36 -2.08 -16.89 8.77
C TYR A 36 -1.59 -16.06 7.59
N VAL A 37 -0.59 -15.21 7.79
CA VAL A 37 -0.02 -14.35 6.75
C VAL A 37 1.39 -14.81 6.45
N TYR A 38 1.65 -15.14 5.20
CA TYR A 38 2.97 -15.53 4.70
C TYR A 38 3.48 -14.41 3.80
N ALA A 39 4.37 -13.59 4.33
CA ALA A 39 4.92 -12.39 3.68
C ALA A 39 5.91 -12.74 2.55
N LYS A 40 6.22 -11.77 1.68
CA LYS A 40 7.22 -11.94 0.61
C LYS A 40 8.64 -12.16 1.08
N SER A 41 8.95 -11.77 2.31
CA SER A 41 10.26 -11.93 2.93
C SER A 41 10.08 -12.31 4.42
N PRO A 42 11.12 -12.87 5.08
CA PRO A 42 11.06 -13.17 6.51
C PRO A 42 10.65 -11.95 7.36
N VAL A 43 11.11 -10.77 6.93
CA VAL A 43 10.66 -9.47 7.43
C VAL A 43 9.71 -8.87 6.39
N PRO A 44 8.44 -8.60 6.73
CA PRO A 44 7.48 -7.99 5.80
C PRO A 44 7.90 -6.59 5.36
N ASP A 45 7.49 -6.19 4.17
CA ASP A 45 7.68 -4.82 3.71
C ASP A 45 6.75 -3.82 4.42
N SER A 46 6.85 -2.53 4.09
CA SER A 46 6.05 -1.47 4.71
C SER A 46 4.55 -1.62 4.48
N ARG A 47 4.15 -2.06 3.28
CA ARG A 47 2.75 -2.21 2.87
C ARG A 47 2.16 -3.44 3.54
N GLU A 48 2.89 -4.54 3.57
CA GLU A 48 2.53 -5.76 4.31
C GLU A 48 2.41 -5.49 5.81
N THR A 49 3.37 -4.77 6.39
CA THR A 49 3.35 -4.37 7.82
C THR A 49 2.14 -3.49 8.15
N GLY A 50 1.85 -2.50 7.30
CA GLY A 50 0.66 -1.66 7.43
C GLY A 50 -0.62 -2.47 7.35
N PHE A 51 -0.72 -3.37 6.38
CA PHE A 51 -1.90 -4.23 6.20
C PHE A 51 -2.11 -5.18 7.39
N ILE A 52 -1.06 -5.83 7.88
CA ILE A 52 -1.10 -6.71 9.07
C ILE A 52 -1.59 -5.95 10.31
N ARG A 53 -1.10 -4.72 10.51
CA ARG A 53 -1.54 -3.85 11.62
C ARG A 53 -3.04 -3.56 11.52
N GLU A 54 -3.52 -3.26 10.33
CA GLU A 54 -4.93 -2.95 10.10
C GLU A 54 -5.84 -4.18 10.23
N LEU A 55 -5.39 -5.36 9.82
CA LEU A 55 -6.08 -6.62 10.13
C LEU A 55 -6.24 -6.80 11.65
N LYS A 56 -5.16 -6.60 12.42
CA LYS A 56 -5.24 -6.66 13.90
C LYS A 56 -6.23 -5.63 14.45
N ARG A 57 -6.27 -4.42 13.88
CA ARG A 57 -7.22 -3.36 14.27
C ARG A 57 -8.68 -3.74 13.99
N LEU A 58 -8.93 -4.49 12.91
CA LEU A 58 -10.25 -5.04 12.59
C LEU A 58 -10.63 -6.26 13.47
N GLY A 59 -9.76 -6.68 14.39
CA GLY A 59 -10.04 -7.75 15.36
C GLY A 59 -9.51 -9.13 14.97
N TYR A 60 -8.79 -9.25 13.85
CA TYR A 60 -8.16 -10.50 13.46
C TYR A 60 -6.96 -10.84 14.35
N GLU A 61 -6.81 -12.12 14.69
CA GLU A 61 -5.55 -12.64 15.20
C GLU A 61 -4.65 -12.99 14.01
N VAL A 62 -3.50 -12.33 13.90
CA VAL A 62 -2.58 -12.55 12.77
C VAL A 62 -1.38 -13.39 13.19
N LYS A 63 -1.21 -14.55 12.55
CA LYS A 63 -0.04 -15.42 12.67
C LYS A 63 0.88 -15.20 11.46
N LEU A 64 1.89 -14.36 11.65
CA LEU A 64 2.84 -14.00 10.59
C LEU A 64 3.93 -15.06 10.44
N ASN A 65 4.22 -15.48 9.20
CA ASN A 65 5.30 -16.38 8.81
C ASN A 65 5.40 -17.62 9.72
N SER A 66 4.24 -18.22 10.04
CA SER A 66 4.18 -19.42 10.86
C SER A 66 4.92 -20.57 10.19
N SER A 67 5.70 -21.34 10.95
CA SER A 67 6.29 -22.59 10.48
C SER A 67 5.27 -23.71 10.26
N SER A 68 4.05 -23.54 10.78
CA SER A 68 2.92 -24.45 10.57
C SER A 68 2.02 -23.97 9.45
N LEU A 69 1.36 -24.90 8.76
CA LEU A 69 0.26 -24.59 7.84
C LEU A 69 -0.92 -23.97 8.62
N PRO A 70 -1.81 -23.20 7.94
CA PRO A 70 -3.00 -22.68 8.58
C PRO A 70 -3.86 -23.81 9.11
N ALA A 71 -4.51 -23.62 10.26
CA ALA A 71 -5.35 -24.64 10.86
C ALA A 71 -6.69 -24.79 10.10
N ALA A 72 -7.36 -25.94 10.30
CA ALA A 72 -8.70 -26.14 9.75
C ALA A 72 -9.68 -25.07 10.26
N GLY A 73 -10.51 -24.54 9.36
CA GLY A 73 -11.45 -23.47 9.71
C GLY A 73 -10.83 -22.06 9.79
N THR A 74 -9.54 -21.89 9.51
CA THR A 74 -8.87 -20.56 9.48
C THR A 74 -8.61 -20.08 8.06
N VAL A 75 -8.00 -18.89 7.92
CA VAL A 75 -7.63 -18.31 6.63
C VAL A 75 -6.12 -18.30 6.46
N GLY A 76 -5.63 -18.72 5.29
CA GLY A 76 -4.24 -18.52 4.86
C GLY A 76 -4.16 -17.44 3.78
N LEU A 77 -3.30 -16.44 3.97
CA LEU A 77 -3.00 -15.39 3.00
C LEU A 77 -1.51 -15.43 2.64
N TRP A 78 -1.24 -15.64 1.36
CA TRP A 78 0.07 -15.96 0.83
C TRP A 78 0.52 -14.87 -0.14
N PHE A 79 1.53 -14.09 0.25
CA PHE A 79 2.14 -13.07 -0.61
C PHE A 79 3.28 -13.62 -1.49
N ARG A 80 3.65 -14.91 -1.32
CA ARG A 80 4.61 -15.63 -2.19
C ARG A 80 3.89 -16.72 -3.00
N PRO A 81 3.51 -16.47 -4.25
CA PRO A 81 2.80 -17.47 -5.05
C PRO A 81 3.63 -18.73 -5.43
N PRO A 82 4.90 -18.67 -5.90
CA PRO A 82 5.57 -19.84 -6.48
C PRO A 82 6.13 -20.84 -5.46
N GLU A 83 6.63 -20.36 -4.31
CA GLU A 83 7.33 -21.19 -3.32
C GLU A 83 6.40 -22.03 -2.44
N PHE A 84 5.09 -21.72 -2.45
CA PHE A 84 4.12 -22.33 -1.56
C PHE A 84 3.07 -23.19 -2.27
N ALA A 85 3.20 -23.47 -3.57
CA ALA A 85 2.24 -24.29 -4.31
C ALA A 85 1.98 -25.65 -3.63
N SER A 86 3.04 -26.34 -3.16
CA SER A 86 2.92 -27.62 -2.43
C SER A 86 2.28 -27.46 -1.04
N GLN A 87 2.50 -26.32 -0.38
CA GLN A 87 1.89 -26.01 0.93
C GLN A 87 0.41 -25.65 0.78
N LEU A 88 0.05 -24.96 -0.30
CA LEU A 88 -1.33 -24.62 -0.66
C LEU A 88 -2.16 -25.86 -0.95
N GLU A 89 -1.62 -26.83 -1.69
CA GLU A 89 -2.30 -28.09 -2.00
C GLU A 89 -2.69 -28.89 -0.75
N THR A 90 -1.86 -28.82 0.28
CA THR A 90 -2.01 -29.59 1.53
C THR A 90 -2.57 -28.77 2.69
N SER A 91 -2.78 -27.46 2.48
CA SER A 91 -3.31 -26.54 3.48
C SER A 91 -4.74 -26.95 3.89
N PRO A 92 -5.00 -27.17 5.20
CA PRO A 92 -6.34 -27.48 5.68
C PRO A 92 -7.18 -26.22 5.93
N ALA A 93 -6.68 -25.03 5.60
CA ALA A 93 -7.42 -23.76 5.75
C ALA A 93 -8.80 -23.83 5.10
N ALA A 94 -9.80 -23.17 5.69
CA ALA A 94 -11.09 -23.00 5.05
C ALA A 94 -10.98 -22.13 3.79
N TRP A 95 -10.09 -21.14 3.81
CA TRP A 95 -9.82 -20.28 2.66
C TRP A 95 -8.32 -20.06 2.51
N ASN A 96 -7.81 -20.26 1.30
CA ASN A 96 -6.46 -19.86 0.92
C ASN A 96 -6.55 -18.72 -0.10
N PHE A 97 -5.88 -17.61 0.20
CA PHE A 97 -5.75 -16.45 -0.67
C PHE A 97 -4.33 -16.31 -1.15
N ILE A 98 -4.12 -16.17 -2.45
CA ILE A 98 -2.81 -15.82 -3.00
C ILE A 98 -2.89 -14.38 -3.45
N TYR A 99 -1.96 -13.55 -2.98
CA TYR A 99 -1.76 -12.22 -3.53
C TYR A 99 -0.69 -12.30 -4.62
N ASN A 100 -1.12 -12.15 -5.87
CA ASN A 100 -0.23 -12.09 -7.03
C ASN A 100 -0.02 -10.62 -7.44
N GLU A 101 1.14 -10.08 -7.05
CA GLU A 101 1.61 -8.76 -7.48
C GLU A 101 2.67 -8.82 -8.59
N ASP A 102 3.01 -10.02 -9.06
CA ASP A 102 3.82 -10.18 -10.26
C ASP A 102 2.91 -10.05 -11.47
N TYR A 103 3.38 -9.38 -12.53
CA TYR A 103 2.64 -9.26 -13.78
C TYR A 103 2.55 -10.59 -14.54
N TYR A 104 3.21 -11.64 -14.04
CA TYR A 104 3.10 -12.99 -14.57
C TYR A 104 1.91 -13.73 -13.93
N PRO A 105 1.14 -14.49 -14.73
CA PRO A 105 0.09 -15.32 -14.17
C PRO A 105 0.69 -16.34 -13.18
N PHE A 106 0.20 -16.34 -11.94
CA PHE A 106 0.29 -17.48 -11.02
C PHE A 106 0.05 -18.79 -11.76
N ASP A 107 0.86 -19.82 -11.58
CA ASP A 107 0.59 -21.13 -12.18
C ASP A 107 -0.32 -21.96 -11.26
N TRP A 108 -1.59 -22.10 -11.64
CA TRP A 108 -2.59 -22.88 -10.90
C TRP A 108 -2.75 -24.31 -11.46
N ARG A 109 -2.03 -24.67 -12.53
CA ARG A 109 -2.21 -25.98 -13.19
C ARG A 109 -1.73 -27.09 -12.26
N GLY A 110 -2.57 -28.10 -12.06
CA GLY A 110 -2.27 -29.24 -11.19
C GLY A 110 -2.80 -29.10 -9.76
N LEU A 111 -3.21 -27.90 -9.33
CA LEU A 111 -3.80 -27.71 -8.01
C LEU A 111 -5.17 -28.40 -7.92
N LYS A 112 -5.33 -29.27 -6.91
CA LYS A 112 -6.59 -29.96 -6.62
C LYS A 112 -7.63 -29.07 -5.92
N LYS A 113 -7.17 -28.04 -5.22
CA LYS A 113 -8.01 -27.04 -4.53
C LYS A 113 -7.59 -25.66 -4.99
N PHE A 114 -8.51 -24.92 -5.59
CA PHE A 114 -8.22 -23.60 -6.12
C PHE A 114 -8.25 -22.55 -5.00
N PRO A 115 -7.16 -21.78 -4.82
CA PRO A 115 -7.16 -20.62 -3.95
C PRO A 115 -7.98 -19.48 -4.56
N VAL A 116 -8.28 -18.48 -3.75
CA VAL A 116 -8.77 -17.19 -4.23
C VAL A 116 -7.56 -16.33 -4.60
N VAL A 117 -7.48 -15.90 -5.86
CA VAL A 117 -6.36 -15.08 -6.35
C VAL A 117 -6.70 -13.60 -6.25
N LEU A 118 -5.98 -12.89 -5.40
CA LEU A 118 -6.00 -11.44 -5.22
C LEU A 118 -4.94 -10.83 -6.13
N THR A 119 -5.29 -9.82 -6.92
CA THR A 119 -4.32 -9.16 -7.80
C THR A 119 -4.64 -7.68 -7.98
N PRO A 120 -3.62 -6.80 -8.08
CA PRO A 120 -3.82 -5.39 -8.39
C PRO A 120 -3.96 -5.14 -9.90
N TYR A 121 -3.69 -6.14 -10.74
CA TYR A 121 -3.70 -5.99 -12.20
C TYR A 121 -5.05 -6.39 -12.79
N ARG A 122 -5.68 -5.44 -13.50
CA ARG A 122 -6.97 -5.68 -14.15
C ARG A 122 -6.90 -6.81 -15.18
N GLU A 123 -5.82 -6.87 -15.94
CA GLU A 123 -5.66 -7.88 -16.99
C GLU A 123 -5.51 -9.29 -16.42
N LEU A 124 -4.77 -9.44 -15.32
CA LEU A 124 -4.67 -10.72 -14.62
C LEU A 124 -5.99 -11.10 -13.96
N TYR A 125 -6.69 -10.15 -13.33
CA TYR A 125 -8.04 -10.38 -12.81
C TYR A 125 -8.98 -10.92 -13.90
N GLU A 126 -9.02 -10.28 -15.07
CA GLU A 126 -9.84 -10.73 -16.21
C GLU A 126 -9.38 -12.09 -16.76
N HIS A 127 -8.08 -12.37 -16.74
CA HIS A 127 -7.53 -13.66 -17.13
C HIS A 127 -7.95 -14.79 -16.17
N TYR A 128 -7.83 -14.58 -14.87
CA TYR A 128 -8.23 -15.54 -13.84
C TYR A 128 -9.74 -15.77 -13.86
N ALA A 129 -10.54 -14.71 -13.99
CA ALA A 129 -11.99 -14.80 -14.08
C ALA A 129 -12.44 -15.64 -15.29
N ARG A 130 -11.83 -15.42 -16.47
CA ARG A 130 -12.08 -16.23 -17.68
C ARG A 130 -11.63 -17.69 -17.53
N SER A 131 -10.68 -17.94 -16.65
CA SER A 131 -10.16 -19.28 -16.34
C SER A 131 -10.95 -19.98 -15.22
N ASN A 132 -12.09 -19.43 -14.80
CA ASN A 132 -12.93 -19.92 -13.70
C ASN A 132 -12.20 -20.01 -12.35
N ILE A 133 -11.18 -19.18 -12.15
CA ILE A 133 -10.47 -19.07 -10.88
C ILE A 133 -11.15 -18.00 -10.06
N ARG A 134 -11.45 -18.31 -8.80
CA ARG A 134 -11.98 -17.32 -7.84
C ARG A 134 -10.95 -16.20 -7.71
N THR A 135 -11.31 -14.98 -8.08
CA THR A 135 -10.38 -13.86 -8.08
C THR A 135 -11.06 -12.55 -7.66
N ALA A 136 -10.27 -11.62 -7.13
CA ALA A 136 -10.72 -10.28 -6.81
C ALA A 136 -9.62 -9.25 -7.07
N MET A 137 -10.02 -8.09 -7.60
CA MET A 137 -9.18 -6.89 -7.61
C MET A 137 -8.83 -6.50 -6.17
N PHE A 138 -7.54 -6.44 -5.88
CA PHE A 138 -7.03 -6.18 -4.55
C PHE A 138 -5.64 -5.56 -4.63
N THR A 139 -5.46 -4.43 -3.94
CA THR A 139 -4.17 -3.75 -3.83
C THR A 139 -3.78 -3.69 -2.37
N VAL A 140 -2.54 -4.08 -2.05
CA VAL A 140 -2.01 -3.92 -0.70
C VAL A 140 -1.68 -2.44 -0.50
N GLY A 141 -2.46 -1.79 0.36
CA GLY A 141 -2.43 -0.34 0.49
C GLY A 141 -1.21 0.19 1.20
N VAL A 142 -0.90 1.47 0.93
CA VAL A 142 0.18 2.23 1.54
C VAL A 142 -0.08 2.41 3.03
N ASN A 143 0.95 2.22 3.84
CA ASN A 143 0.88 2.51 5.27
C ASN A 143 0.91 4.03 5.49
N THR A 144 -0.27 4.64 5.51
CA THR A 144 -0.39 6.09 5.72
C THR A 144 0.20 6.55 7.04
N THR A 145 0.38 5.72 8.06
CA THR A 145 1.06 6.14 9.29
C THR A 145 2.53 6.50 9.05
N ASP A 146 3.19 5.83 8.10
CA ASP A 146 4.61 6.03 7.82
C ASP A 146 4.84 7.18 6.82
N PHE A 147 3.83 7.49 6.01
CA PHE A 147 3.92 8.46 4.92
C PHE A 147 3.12 9.74 5.18
N TYR A 148 2.10 9.74 6.02
CA TYR A 148 1.27 10.92 6.21
C TYR A 148 2.03 12.00 6.98
N ALA A 149 2.32 13.10 6.29
CA ALA A 149 2.66 14.37 6.90
C ALA A 149 1.37 15.16 7.13
N PRO A 150 0.89 15.29 8.38
CA PRO A 150 -0.23 16.17 8.68
C PRO A 150 0.25 17.61 8.52
N GLU A 151 0.01 18.22 7.35
CA GLU A 151 0.20 19.65 7.09
C GLU A 151 1.65 20.19 7.25
N THR A 152 2.61 19.33 7.62
CA THR A 152 3.98 19.72 8.00
C THR A 152 4.83 20.22 6.84
N VAL A 153 4.44 19.99 5.59
CA VAL A 153 5.15 20.48 4.38
C VAL A 153 5.23 22.02 4.35
N PHE A 154 4.45 22.70 5.19
CA PHE A 154 4.35 24.16 5.20
C PHE A 154 4.63 24.81 6.56
N GLN A 155 5.17 24.05 7.53
CA GLN A 155 5.62 24.67 8.78
C GLN A 155 6.90 25.49 8.55
N PRO A 156 6.95 26.76 9.00
CA PRO A 156 8.15 27.59 8.89
C PRO A 156 9.37 26.88 9.50
N GLY A 157 10.47 26.78 8.73
CA GLY A 157 11.73 26.20 9.19
C GLY A 157 12.02 24.76 8.74
N TYR A 158 11.09 24.09 8.06
CA TYR A 158 11.35 22.78 7.43
C TYR A 158 12.05 22.92 6.07
N LYS A 159 13.05 22.08 5.81
CA LYS A 159 13.68 21.98 4.49
C LYS A 159 12.69 21.29 3.53
N VAL A 160 12.26 22.02 2.51
CA VAL A 160 11.41 21.52 1.42
C VAL A 160 12.25 21.35 0.17
N TYR A 161 12.10 20.21 -0.51
CA TYR A 161 12.70 19.92 -1.80
C TYR A 161 11.68 20.27 -2.89
N PRO A 162 11.99 21.19 -3.83
CA PRO A 162 11.05 21.56 -4.88
C PRO A 162 10.64 20.38 -5.75
N LEU A 163 11.62 19.54 -6.07
CA LEU A 163 11.44 18.38 -6.95
C LEU A 163 12.22 17.17 -6.44
N VAL A 164 11.50 16.07 -6.24
CA VAL A 164 12.08 14.74 -5.99
C VAL A 164 11.65 13.81 -7.12
N TYR A 165 12.63 13.22 -7.80
CA TYR A 165 12.39 12.06 -8.66
C TYR A 165 12.24 10.83 -7.79
N TYR A 166 11.14 10.10 -7.98
CA TYR A 166 10.77 9.02 -7.11
C TYR A 166 10.48 7.72 -7.87
N GLY A 167 11.26 6.69 -7.57
CA GLY A 167 11.15 5.37 -8.18
C GLY A 167 12.53 4.74 -8.40
N ASP A 168 12.56 3.44 -8.68
CA ASP A 168 13.81 2.74 -8.97
C ASP A 168 14.18 2.87 -10.46
N ASN A 169 15.44 3.19 -10.75
CA ASN A 169 15.94 3.41 -12.11
C ASN A 169 16.44 2.10 -12.77
N ASN A 170 15.58 1.10 -12.87
CA ASN A 170 15.96 -0.28 -13.24
C ASN A 170 16.26 -0.47 -14.74
N LYS A 171 15.77 0.41 -15.61
CA LYS A 171 15.77 0.24 -17.08
C LYS A 171 16.37 1.43 -17.85
N SER A 172 17.22 2.24 -17.21
CA SER A 172 17.76 3.48 -17.79
C SER A 172 16.65 4.39 -18.30
N SER A 173 16.01 5.11 -17.39
CA SER A 173 14.96 6.07 -17.76
C SER A 173 15.47 7.06 -18.82
N PRO A 174 14.76 7.29 -19.94
CA PRO A 174 15.10 8.36 -20.88
C PRO A 174 15.21 9.73 -20.21
N LEU A 175 14.43 9.94 -19.14
CA LEU A 175 14.52 11.10 -18.25
C LEU A 175 15.83 11.11 -17.45
N ALA A 176 16.27 9.96 -16.92
CA ALA A 176 17.58 9.84 -16.27
C ALA A 176 18.74 10.07 -17.26
N GLU A 177 18.63 9.61 -18.51
CA GLU A 177 19.63 9.90 -19.56
C GLU A 177 19.62 11.37 -19.96
N SER A 178 18.45 11.99 -20.07
CA SER A 178 18.30 13.43 -20.34
C SER A 178 18.93 14.27 -19.22
N LEU A 179 18.71 13.88 -17.96
CA LEU A 179 19.28 14.54 -16.77
C LEU A 179 20.80 14.30 -16.64
N LYS A 180 21.31 13.11 -16.97
CA LYS A 180 22.77 12.84 -17.06
C LYS A 180 23.44 13.66 -18.15
N LYS A 181 22.84 13.74 -19.35
CA LYS A 181 23.33 14.57 -20.47
C LYS A 181 23.32 16.06 -20.13
N GLN A 182 22.43 16.50 -19.25
CA GLN A 182 22.37 17.88 -18.75
C GLN A 182 23.36 18.14 -17.61
N SER A 183 23.61 17.19 -16.72
CA SER A 183 24.65 17.31 -15.68
C SER A 183 26.07 17.36 -16.24
N GLY A 184 26.33 16.69 -17.38
CA GLY A 184 27.64 16.71 -18.06
C GLY A 184 27.91 17.97 -18.89
N ASN A 185 26.89 18.78 -19.15
CA ASN A 185 27.00 20.05 -19.86
C ASN A 185 26.72 21.16 -18.86
N ASN A 186 27.69 22.02 -18.53
CA ASN A 186 27.58 23.13 -17.56
C ASN A 186 26.49 24.21 -17.84
N LYS A 187 25.42 23.90 -18.59
CA LYS A 187 24.25 24.76 -18.78
C LYS A 187 23.13 24.29 -17.85
N PRO A 188 22.60 25.16 -16.97
CA PRO A 188 21.40 24.85 -16.22
C PRO A 188 20.29 24.50 -17.21
N SER A 189 19.57 23.40 -16.96
CA SER A 189 18.36 23.10 -17.72
C SER A 189 17.36 24.26 -17.57
N PRO A 190 16.39 24.42 -18.47
CA PRO A 190 15.28 25.37 -18.27
C PRO A 190 14.64 25.18 -16.88
N LEU A 191 14.53 23.91 -16.44
CA LEU A 191 14.09 23.51 -15.10
C LEU A 191 15.01 24.08 -13.99
N ALA A 192 16.33 23.98 -14.14
CA ALA A 192 17.29 24.53 -13.18
C ALA A 192 17.30 26.07 -13.19
N GLY A 193 17.01 26.71 -14.32
CA GLY A 193 16.81 28.16 -14.43
C GLY A 193 15.57 28.62 -13.67
N SER A 194 14.44 27.93 -13.84
CA SER A 194 13.18 28.20 -13.13
C SER A 194 13.28 27.94 -11.62
N LEU A 195 14.02 26.89 -11.21
CA LEU A 195 14.25 26.56 -9.82
C LEU A 195 15.23 27.53 -9.12
N ASN A 196 16.25 28.03 -9.83
CA ASN A 196 17.22 29.00 -9.30
C ASN A 196 16.65 30.44 -9.22
N ALA A 197 15.63 30.76 -10.01
CA ALA A 197 14.97 32.07 -9.98
C ALA A 197 14.12 32.29 -8.71
N GLN A 198 13.78 31.23 -7.98
CA GLN A 198 13.06 31.29 -6.72
C GLN A 198 14.04 31.47 -5.56
N ASN A 199 14.41 32.74 -5.32
CA ASN A 199 15.31 33.30 -4.29
C ASN A 199 14.90 33.02 -2.82
N SER A 200 14.48 31.79 -2.54
CA SER A 200 14.15 31.24 -1.24
C SER A 200 15.23 30.24 -0.86
N THR A 201 15.47 30.05 0.43
CA THR A 201 16.50 29.26 1.12
C THR A 201 16.54 27.74 0.80
N VAL A 202 16.27 27.34 -0.44
CA VAL A 202 16.24 25.98 -0.95
C VAL A 202 17.62 25.61 -1.51
N GLN A 203 18.50 25.08 -0.66
CA GLN A 203 19.74 24.47 -1.13
C GLN A 203 19.47 23.10 -1.79
N GLY A 204 19.70 23.03 -3.11
CA GLY A 204 19.63 21.81 -3.93
C GLY A 204 18.28 21.66 -4.63
N SER A 205 18.26 21.89 -5.95
CA SER A 205 17.03 22.10 -6.73
C SER A 205 16.33 20.80 -7.14
N VAL A 206 17.05 19.69 -7.23
CA VAL A 206 16.54 18.38 -7.68
C VAL A 206 17.18 17.27 -6.86
N TRP A 207 16.35 16.32 -6.44
CA TRP A 207 16.78 15.18 -5.65
C TRP A 207 16.24 13.88 -6.22
N PHE A 208 16.95 12.78 -5.99
CA PHE A 208 16.59 11.45 -6.49
C PHE A 208 16.39 10.49 -5.33
N MET A 209 15.26 9.79 -5.31
CA MET A 209 14.92 8.83 -4.26
C MET A 209 14.50 7.49 -4.89
N GLY A 210 15.25 6.43 -4.58
CA GLY A 210 15.06 5.08 -5.11
C GLY A 210 16.38 4.36 -5.31
N ARG A 211 16.35 3.17 -5.91
CA ARG A 211 17.54 2.37 -6.23
C ARG A 211 18.04 2.67 -7.64
N PHE A 212 19.31 2.32 -7.90
CA PHE A 212 19.96 2.36 -9.23
C PHE A 212 20.08 3.76 -9.86
N TRP A 213 19.97 4.81 -9.05
CA TRP A 213 20.49 6.12 -9.41
C TRP A 213 22.03 6.02 -9.30
N GLU A 214 22.76 6.31 -10.38
CA GLU A 214 24.21 6.10 -10.47
C GLU A 214 25.03 7.10 -9.63
N ASN A 215 26.33 6.82 -9.49
CA ASN A 215 27.31 7.65 -8.77
C ASN A 215 27.45 9.03 -9.43
N GLY A 216 27.03 10.09 -8.72
CA GLY A 216 27.23 11.49 -9.12
C GLY A 216 25.98 12.38 -9.04
N LEU A 217 24.79 11.80 -8.89
CA LEU A 217 23.55 12.57 -8.67
C LEU A 217 23.34 12.89 -7.18
N PRO A 218 22.73 14.04 -6.84
CA PRO A 218 22.31 14.33 -5.46
C PRO A 218 21.20 13.37 -5.03
N GLN A 219 21.59 12.29 -4.37
CA GLN A 219 20.66 11.28 -3.91
C GLN A 219 20.10 11.65 -2.53
N LEU A 220 18.77 11.62 -2.41
CA LEU A 220 18.15 11.27 -1.15
C LEU A 220 18.26 9.76 -1.06
N VAL A 221 19.36 9.27 -0.51
CA VAL A 221 19.42 7.88 -0.06
C VAL A 221 18.63 7.87 1.24
N PRO A 222 17.40 7.32 1.30
CA PRO A 222 16.79 7.00 2.57
C PRO A 222 17.68 5.93 3.22
N GLN A 223 18.63 6.36 4.04
CA GLN A 223 19.38 5.51 4.93
C GLN A 223 18.37 5.00 5.96
N GLY A 224 17.65 3.92 5.67
CA GLY A 224 16.86 3.20 6.67
C GLY A 224 15.44 2.77 6.28
N THR A 225 14.58 2.75 7.30
CA THR A 225 13.25 2.16 7.38
C THR A 225 12.21 2.86 6.48
N PRO A 226 11.08 2.21 6.17
CA PRO A 226 9.97 2.84 5.42
C PRO A 226 9.45 4.16 6.01
N ALA A 227 9.51 4.30 7.33
CA ALA A 227 9.15 5.56 8.00
C ALA A 227 10.14 6.69 7.68
N GLU A 228 11.42 6.38 7.43
CA GLU A 228 12.41 7.37 6.97
C GLU A 228 12.17 7.76 5.52
N LYS A 229 11.81 6.78 4.67
CA LYS A 229 11.35 7.03 3.29
C LYS A 229 10.16 7.97 3.26
N GLY A 230 9.12 7.72 4.06
CA GLY A 230 7.94 8.57 4.15
C GLY A 230 8.26 9.97 4.68
N ARG A 231 9.12 10.09 5.71
CA ARG A 231 9.59 11.39 6.23
C ARG A 231 10.33 12.21 5.18
N GLU A 232 11.26 11.62 4.42
CA GLU A 232 11.97 12.37 3.37
C GLU A 232 11.06 12.72 2.20
N LEU A 233 10.17 11.81 1.78
CA LEU A 233 9.19 12.10 0.73
C LEU A 233 8.22 13.21 1.11
N SER A 234 7.86 13.31 2.40
CA SER A 234 7.00 14.39 2.89
C SER A 234 7.62 15.78 2.79
N ARG A 235 8.94 15.87 2.53
CA ARG A 235 9.61 17.13 2.27
C ARG A 235 9.58 17.52 0.79
N ALA A 236 9.10 16.65 -0.10
CA ALA A 236 8.96 16.96 -1.51
C ALA A 236 7.72 17.82 -1.75
N PHE A 237 7.88 18.95 -2.44
CA PHE A 237 6.74 19.70 -2.94
C PHE A 237 6.17 19.03 -4.20
N ILE A 238 7.03 18.70 -5.16
CA ILE A 238 6.69 17.86 -6.33
C ILE A 238 7.43 16.53 -6.24
N ALA A 239 6.69 15.45 -6.45
CA ALA A 239 7.23 14.11 -6.69
C ALA A 239 7.02 13.74 -8.16
N ALA A 240 8.11 13.70 -8.91
CA ALA A 240 8.12 13.16 -10.27
C ALA A 240 8.23 11.63 -10.17
N VAL A 241 7.10 10.95 -10.29
CA VAL A 241 7.05 9.50 -10.12
C VAL A 241 7.47 8.81 -11.41
N TYR A 242 8.53 8.03 -11.29
CA TYR A 242 8.93 7.08 -12.32
C TYR A 242 8.21 5.77 -12.07
N ALA A 243 7.31 5.42 -12.99
CA ALA A 243 6.63 4.15 -12.98
C ALA A 243 7.32 3.21 -14.00
N ASP A 244 7.48 1.92 -13.65
CA ASP A 244 7.97 0.94 -14.64
C ASP A 244 7.04 0.98 -15.86
N PRO A 245 7.56 1.03 -17.10
CA PRO A 245 6.75 1.04 -18.33
C PRO A 245 5.76 -0.14 -18.45
N GLU A 246 5.94 -1.20 -17.67
CA GLU A 246 4.95 -2.29 -17.58
C GLU A 246 3.68 -1.88 -16.82
N THR A 247 3.73 -0.88 -15.93
CA THR A 247 2.59 -0.49 -15.08
C THR A 247 1.44 0.22 -15.81
N PRO A 248 1.66 1.11 -16.81
CA PRO A 248 0.56 1.65 -17.61
C PRO A 248 -0.06 0.58 -18.51
N ALA A 249 0.77 -0.30 -19.09
CA ALA A 249 0.30 -1.44 -19.87
C ALA A 249 -0.58 -2.37 -19.03
N ALA A 250 -0.16 -2.65 -17.80
CA ALA A 250 -0.86 -3.51 -16.86
C ALA A 250 -2.07 -2.84 -16.16
N LYS A 251 -2.38 -1.57 -16.48
CA LYS A 251 -3.46 -0.77 -15.89
C LYS A 251 -3.48 -0.87 -14.36
N MET A 252 -2.32 -0.64 -13.74
CA MET A 252 -2.15 -0.63 -12.29
C MET A 252 -1.69 0.75 -11.82
N VAL A 253 -2.15 1.16 -10.63
CA VAL A 253 -1.58 2.33 -9.93
C VAL A 253 -0.23 1.96 -9.32
N PRO A 254 0.87 2.63 -9.70
CA PRO A 254 2.18 2.41 -9.08
C PRO A 254 2.14 2.71 -7.57
N SER A 255 2.86 1.91 -6.78
CA SER A 255 3.01 2.16 -5.34
C SER A 255 3.56 3.54 -5.04
N GLU A 256 4.52 3.98 -5.85
CA GLU A 256 5.22 5.25 -5.76
C GLU A 256 4.24 6.44 -5.90
N THR A 257 3.25 6.32 -6.78
CA THR A 257 2.18 7.31 -6.93
C THR A 257 1.37 7.43 -5.64
N ALA A 258 0.96 6.30 -5.06
CA ALA A 258 0.17 6.30 -3.83
C ALA A 258 0.99 6.75 -2.61
N GLU A 259 2.28 6.38 -2.53
CA GLU A 259 3.20 6.79 -1.47
C GLU A 259 3.49 8.29 -1.52
N ALA A 260 3.76 8.84 -2.70
CA ALA A 260 3.98 10.28 -2.89
C ALA A 260 2.72 11.09 -2.62
N ALA A 261 1.56 10.60 -3.08
CA ALA A 261 0.29 11.21 -2.76
C ALA A 261 0.05 11.19 -1.24
N ALA A 262 0.23 10.05 -0.55
CA ALA A 262 0.10 9.97 0.91
C ALA A 262 1.05 10.93 1.64
N ALA A 263 2.27 11.09 1.13
CA ALA A 263 3.29 11.98 1.66
C ALA A 263 3.00 13.47 1.50
N GLY A 264 1.98 13.84 0.72
CA GLY A 264 1.61 15.24 0.51
C GLY A 264 2.42 15.94 -0.56
N ALA A 265 3.02 15.18 -1.48
CA ALA A 265 3.68 15.73 -2.65
C ALA A 265 2.68 15.86 -3.82
N LEU A 266 2.85 16.90 -4.65
CA LEU A 266 2.18 16.97 -5.94
C LEU A 266 2.82 15.93 -6.87
N VAL A 267 2.03 14.96 -7.32
CA VAL A 267 2.54 13.90 -8.18
C VAL A 267 2.46 14.32 -9.64
N ILE A 268 3.59 14.23 -10.35
CA ILE A 268 3.68 14.35 -11.81
C ILE A 268 4.25 13.05 -12.37
N MET A 269 3.61 12.45 -13.36
CA MET A 269 4.02 11.16 -13.92
C MET A 269 3.59 10.95 -15.38
N PRO A 270 4.14 9.96 -16.10
CA PRO A 270 3.60 9.56 -17.39
C PRO A 270 2.13 9.12 -17.28
N SER A 271 1.39 9.26 -18.38
CA SER A 271 -0.01 8.87 -18.47
C SER A 271 -0.23 7.41 -18.08
N ASN A 272 -1.17 7.17 -17.17
CA ASN A 272 -1.55 5.83 -16.71
C ASN A 272 -3.07 5.76 -16.53
N PRO A 273 -3.80 4.91 -17.28
CA PRO A 273 -5.25 4.82 -17.21
C PRO A 273 -5.80 4.49 -15.81
N ALA A 274 -5.12 3.66 -15.03
CA ALA A 274 -5.57 3.30 -13.69
C ALA A 274 -5.37 4.45 -12.70
N VAL A 275 -4.30 5.22 -12.84
CA VAL A 275 -4.10 6.44 -12.06
C VAL A 275 -5.18 7.46 -12.41
N LYS A 276 -5.50 7.63 -13.70
CA LYS A 276 -6.60 8.51 -14.14
C LYS A 276 -7.96 8.08 -13.58
N GLU A 277 -8.26 6.79 -13.57
CA GLU A 277 -9.50 6.23 -13.02
C GLU A 277 -9.64 6.53 -11.52
N ILE A 278 -8.55 6.41 -10.75
CA ILE A 278 -8.59 6.59 -9.29
C ILE A 278 -8.48 8.06 -8.87
N TYR A 279 -7.54 8.80 -9.45
CA TYR A 279 -7.18 10.15 -9.00
C TYR A 279 -7.76 11.27 -9.87
N GLY A 280 -8.21 10.98 -11.09
CA GLY A 280 -8.58 12.00 -12.07
C GLY A 280 -7.43 12.99 -12.30
N ASP A 281 -7.74 14.28 -12.29
CA ASP A 281 -6.77 15.34 -12.52
C ASP A 281 -5.97 15.77 -11.27
N ASN A 282 -6.13 15.06 -10.14
CA ASN A 282 -5.41 15.37 -8.89
C ASN A 282 -3.98 14.82 -8.89
N VAL A 283 -3.69 13.85 -9.77
CA VAL A 283 -2.33 13.45 -10.15
C VAL A 283 -2.09 13.97 -11.55
N ILE A 284 -0.99 14.70 -11.74
CA ILE A 284 -0.66 15.32 -13.02
C ILE A 284 -0.03 14.27 -13.93
N MET A 285 -0.65 14.07 -15.08
CA MET A 285 -0.16 13.11 -16.08
C MET A 285 0.28 13.83 -17.35
N TYR A 286 1.35 13.33 -17.98
CA TYR A 286 1.80 13.79 -19.29
C TYR A 286 1.93 12.63 -20.28
N GLU A 287 1.63 12.90 -21.55
CA GLU A 287 1.79 11.93 -22.63
C GLU A 287 3.20 12.00 -23.25
N LYS A 288 3.79 13.20 -23.32
CA LYS A 288 5.12 13.44 -23.87
C LYS A 288 6.07 13.92 -22.79
N GLU A 289 7.25 13.32 -22.72
CA GLU A 289 8.29 13.74 -21.76
C GLU A 289 8.72 15.21 -21.94
N SER A 290 8.59 15.77 -23.16
CA SER A 290 8.86 17.18 -23.43
C SER A 290 7.99 18.16 -22.63
N ASP A 291 6.82 17.72 -22.17
CA ASP A 291 5.84 18.56 -21.49
C ASP A 291 6.16 18.66 -19.99
N PHE A 292 6.93 17.70 -19.46
CA PHE A 292 7.25 17.58 -18.04
C PHE A 292 7.88 18.86 -17.44
N PRO A 293 8.88 19.51 -18.06
CA PRO A 293 9.46 20.73 -17.49
C PRO A 293 8.45 21.88 -17.34
N GLY A 294 7.58 22.06 -18.34
CA GLY A 294 6.55 23.10 -18.29
C GLY A 294 5.50 22.85 -17.20
N LEU A 295 5.18 21.58 -16.92
CA LEU A 295 4.29 21.20 -15.83
C LEU A 295 4.91 21.50 -14.46
N VAL A 296 6.18 21.14 -14.26
CA VAL A 296 6.91 21.44 -13.02
C VAL A 296 6.91 22.96 -12.76
N ASP A 297 7.30 23.74 -13.76
CA ASP A 297 7.37 25.20 -13.64
C ASP A 297 5.99 25.81 -13.32
N TYR A 298 4.94 25.36 -14.03
CA TYR A 298 3.58 25.82 -13.78
C TYR A 298 3.15 25.57 -12.32
N TYR A 299 3.33 24.36 -11.80
CA TYR A 299 2.85 24.01 -10.47
C TYR A 299 3.73 24.58 -9.34
N LEU A 300 5.01 24.86 -9.58
CA LEU A 300 5.85 25.63 -8.66
C LEU A 300 5.42 27.09 -8.57
N GLN A 301 4.96 27.68 -9.67
CA GLN A 301 4.51 29.08 -9.72
C GLN A 301 3.05 29.27 -9.27
N ASN A 302 2.27 28.18 -9.18
CA ASN A 302 0.86 28.22 -8.80
C ASN A 302 0.59 27.37 -7.54
N PRO A 303 1.18 27.72 -6.37
CA PRO A 303 1.16 26.87 -5.18
C PRO A 303 -0.25 26.60 -4.64
N GLU A 304 -1.21 27.50 -4.80
CA GLU A 304 -2.59 27.25 -4.36
C GLU A 304 -3.29 26.17 -5.19
N ILE A 305 -3.04 26.14 -6.50
CA ILE A 305 -3.55 25.08 -7.38
C ILE A 305 -2.91 23.74 -7.00
N SER A 306 -1.59 23.75 -6.78
CA SER A 306 -0.84 22.57 -6.35
C SER A 306 -1.37 22.01 -5.03
N ARG A 307 -1.63 22.87 -4.04
CA ARG A 307 -2.17 22.47 -2.72
C ARG A 307 -3.54 21.82 -2.83
N ALA A 308 -4.46 22.38 -3.61
CA ALA A 308 -5.79 21.79 -3.78
C ALA A 308 -5.70 20.36 -4.35
N LYS A 309 -4.80 20.12 -5.31
CA LYS A 309 -4.56 18.79 -5.89
C LYS A 309 -3.91 17.84 -4.91
N ILE A 310 -2.91 18.29 -4.15
CA ILE A 310 -2.25 17.51 -3.10
C ILE A 310 -3.27 17.00 -2.08
N VAL A 311 -4.09 17.89 -1.52
CA VAL A 311 -5.08 17.54 -0.49
C VAL A 311 -6.11 16.54 -1.04
N ALA A 312 -6.57 16.75 -2.27
CA ALA A 312 -7.50 15.83 -2.92
C ALA A 312 -6.87 14.44 -3.15
N ALA A 313 -5.63 14.39 -3.66
CA ALA A 313 -4.90 13.14 -3.88
C ALA A 313 -4.64 12.39 -2.56
N GLN A 314 -4.21 13.09 -1.49
CA GLN A 314 -4.04 12.51 -0.15
C GLN A 314 -5.32 11.85 0.36
N LYS A 315 -6.46 12.55 0.23
CA LYS A 315 -7.76 12.04 0.65
C LYS A 315 -8.14 10.78 -0.14
N ILE A 316 -7.99 10.81 -1.47
CA ILE A 316 -8.26 9.66 -2.34
C ILE A 316 -7.38 8.47 -1.92
N THR A 317 -6.10 8.68 -1.66
CA THR A 317 -5.19 7.63 -1.19
C THR A 317 -5.62 7.07 0.16
N ALA A 318 -5.94 7.92 1.13
CA ALA A 318 -6.41 7.48 2.45
C ALA A 318 -7.68 6.63 2.37
N ASP A 319 -8.62 7.03 1.51
CA ASP A 319 -9.93 6.38 1.37
C ASP A 319 -9.84 5.05 0.59
N ARG A 320 -9.01 5.00 -0.46
CA ARG A 320 -9.03 3.90 -1.45
C ARG A 320 -7.78 3.03 -1.48
N LEU A 321 -6.61 3.58 -1.14
CA LEU A 321 -5.30 2.94 -1.35
C LEU A 321 -4.45 2.85 -0.07
N SER A 322 -5.04 3.13 1.10
CA SER A 322 -4.38 2.94 2.40
C SER A 322 -4.42 1.48 2.86
N SER A 323 -3.51 1.10 3.76
CA SER A 323 -3.56 -0.21 4.40
C SER A 323 -4.90 -0.47 5.12
N ALA A 324 -5.55 0.60 5.61
CA ALA A 324 -6.87 0.50 6.23
C ALA A 324 -7.95 0.18 5.19
N ALA A 325 -7.88 0.81 4.01
CA ALA A 325 -8.77 0.51 2.89
C ALA A 325 -8.59 -0.92 2.39
N SER A 326 -7.35 -1.39 2.24
CA SER A 326 -7.09 -2.77 1.81
C SER A 326 -7.53 -3.80 2.85
N ALA A 327 -7.35 -3.54 4.16
CA ALA A 327 -7.85 -4.42 5.23
C ALA A 327 -9.38 -4.53 5.23
N ARG A 328 -10.10 -3.40 5.05
CA ARG A 328 -11.56 -3.42 4.87
C ARG A 328 -11.97 -4.23 3.64
N ARG A 329 -11.28 -4.02 2.51
CA ARG A 329 -11.56 -4.74 1.27
C ARG A 329 -11.32 -6.25 1.41
N PHE A 330 -10.26 -6.67 2.11
CA PHE A 330 -10.00 -8.07 2.39
C PHE A 330 -11.13 -8.70 3.22
N LYS A 331 -11.59 -7.99 4.27
CA LYS A 331 -12.73 -8.43 5.08
C LYS A 331 -13.99 -8.60 4.25
N GLU A 332 -14.32 -7.63 3.39
CA GLU A 332 -15.48 -7.72 2.49
C GLU A 332 -15.43 -8.96 1.59
N ILE A 333 -14.27 -9.24 0.99
CA ILE A 333 -14.07 -10.41 0.14
C ILE A 333 -14.28 -11.70 0.96
N LEU A 334 -13.66 -11.79 2.14
CA LEU A 334 -13.77 -12.96 3.00
C LEU A 334 -15.20 -13.20 3.50
N ASP A 335 -15.90 -12.15 3.91
CA ASP A 335 -17.29 -12.24 4.37
C ASP A 335 -18.22 -12.66 3.24
N TRP A 336 -18.03 -12.12 2.03
CA TRP A 336 -18.78 -12.53 0.86
C TRP A 336 -18.58 -14.01 0.54
N LEU A 337 -17.33 -14.51 0.59
CA LEU A 337 -17.03 -15.93 0.37
C LEU A 337 -17.74 -16.80 1.41
N ARG A 338 -17.66 -16.45 2.70
CA ARG A 338 -18.30 -17.20 3.79
C ARG A 338 -19.83 -17.29 3.66
N GLN A 339 -20.46 -16.27 3.07
CA GLN A 339 -21.91 -16.22 2.91
C GLN A 339 -22.42 -16.91 1.65
N ASN A 340 -21.60 -16.94 0.59
CA ASN A 340 -22.07 -17.32 -0.75
C ASN A 340 -21.38 -18.56 -1.32
N VAL A 341 -20.32 -19.04 -0.67
CA VAL A 341 -19.46 -20.09 -1.21
C VAL A 341 -19.09 -21.06 -0.09
N GLU A 342 -19.30 -22.35 -0.33
CA GLU A 342 -18.79 -23.37 0.59
C GLU A 342 -17.26 -23.42 0.54
N PRO A 343 -16.58 -23.54 1.71
CA PRO A 343 -15.12 -23.63 1.82
C PRO A 343 -14.47 -24.72 0.95
#